data_AF-V2WJI5-F1
#
_entry.id   AF-V2WJI5-F1
#
_cell.length_a   1.000
_cell.length_b   1.000
_cell.length_c   1.000
_cell.angle_alpha   90.00
_cell.angle_beta   90.00
_cell.angle_gamma   90.00
#
_symmetry.space_group_name_H-M   'P 1'
#
loop_
_entity.id
_entity.type
_entity.pdbx_description
1 polymer ?
#
loop_
_entity_poly.entity_id
_entity_poly.type
_entity_poly.pdbx_seq_one_letter_code
_entity_poly.pdbx_strand_id
1 'polypeptide(L)'
;MNLAYHTGVLWGSMLAALLKTPIQLILLGIILYFHQQTINQQLLDSGLTCRFDGAETERAFAKTTISSHIPHLSIFSEREHSVGKFWRAQQLILPNGDRCLSNSFVITQTPSPLAPSSQAQVLPSWPVMPPTLDMAHVQEILQIRRLLQPGRKEADCVLAEILQIGPDVSVHGMPQLVSHNPKKYIAADPEVGQLHKMRMFIELILTQNVLCVVNVQHDCIRNKCPTKDTTVVRQEREDTILRQECVEHVGNPCNYVLNTAQMCSAKFLQCFRVSAPTFDTEKILMESVKREFEAQQKRVRVKAPNPTVALQVSSSASRPLPSVSEPSPGAHHSLPVPRQCDVTSHRSRPLRSSMVEITPHPAH
;
A
#
# COMPACT_ATOMS: atom_id res chain seq x y z
N MET A 1 23.44 20.87 -7.86
CA MET A 1 22.03 21.31 -7.90
C MET A 1 21.74 22.39 -8.95
N ASN A 2 22.70 23.24 -9.37
CA ASN A 2 22.45 24.29 -10.38
C ASN A 2 22.42 23.84 -11.87
N LEU A 3 22.84 22.61 -12.21
CA LEU A 3 22.83 22.13 -13.60
C LEU A 3 21.45 21.58 -14.06
N ALA A 4 20.58 21.20 -13.12
CA ALA A 4 19.26 20.63 -13.44
C ALA A 4 18.19 21.71 -13.75
N TYR A 5 18.42 22.95 -13.33
CA TYR A 5 17.46 24.05 -13.57
C TYR A 5 17.57 24.66 -14.97
N HIS A 6 18.76 24.64 -15.59
CA HIS A 6 18.95 25.21 -16.93
C HIS A 6 18.49 24.31 -18.09
N THR A 7 18.45 22.99 -17.91
CA THR A 7 17.95 22.06 -18.94
C THR A 7 16.42 22.02 -19.02
N GLY A 8 15.72 22.25 -17.90
CA GLY A 8 14.26 22.26 -17.86
C GLY A 8 13.60 23.44 -18.58
N VAL A 9 14.22 24.63 -18.54
CA VAL A 9 13.66 25.84 -19.18
C VAL A 9 13.73 25.76 -20.71
N LEU A 10 14.80 25.18 -21.26
CA LEU A 10 14.97 25.00 -22.71
C LEU A 10 14.00 23.96 -23.30
N TRP A 11 13.71 22.88 -22.57
CA TRP A 11 12.73 21.87 -23.00
C TRP A 11 11.30 22.41 -22.98
N GLY A 12 10.95 23.23 -21.99
CA GLY A 12 9.62 23.85 -21.89
C GLY A 12 9.29 24.78 -23.07
N SER A 13 10.25 25.63 -23.48
CA SER A 13 10.04 26.53 -24.63
C SER A 13 10.00 25.80 -25.99
N MET A 14 10.74 24.69 -26.14
CA MET A 14 10.70 23.88 -27.37
C MET A 14 9.38 23.12 -27.49
N LEU A 15 8.86 22.56 -26.39
CA LEU A 15 7.55 21.87 -26.40
C LEU A 15 6.41 22.84 -26.74
N ALA A 16 6.43 24.06 -26.21
CA ALA A 16 5.38 25.05 -26.47
C ALA A 16 5.33 25.52 -27.95
N ALA A 17 6.47 25.57 -28.64
CA ALA A 17 6.51 25.92 -30.06
C ALA A 17 6.06 24.77 -30.98
N LEU A 18 6.19 23.52 -30.51
CA LEU A 18 5.85 22.30 -31.23
C LEU A 18 4.39 21.85 -31.05
N LEU A 19 3.55 22.58 -30.31
CA LEU A 19 2.14 22.24 -30.05
C LEU A 19 1.18 23.23 -30.71
N LYS A 20 1.49 23.74 -31.90
CA LYS A 20 0.66 24.73 -32.60
C LYS A 20 -0.41 24.12 -33.50
N THR A 21 -0.30 22.83 -33.81
CA THR A 21 -1.25 22.16 -34.72
C THR A 21 -1.85 20.91 -34.07
N PRO A 22 -3.12 20.58 -34.37
CA PRO A 22 -3.76 19.36 -33.85
C PRO A 22 -3.01 18.09 -34.25
N ILE A 23 -2.31 18.10 -35.39
CA ILE A 23 -1.46 16.98 -35.85
C ILE A 23 -0.30 16.72 -34.88
N GLN A 24 0.32 17.77 -34.34
CA GLN A 24 1.43 17.62 -33.39
C GLN A 24 0.99 17.06 -32.03
N LEU A 25 -0.23 17.40 -31.57
CA LEU A 25 -0.81 16.80 -30.37
C LEU A 25 -1.08 15.30 -30.55
N ILE A 26 -1.58 14.90 -31.72
CA ILE A 26 -1.77 13.49 -32.06
C ILE A 26 -0.42 12.77 -32.10
N LEU A 27 0.59 13.36 -32.75
CA LEU A 27 1.92 12.77 -32.82
C LEU A 27 2.56 12.64 -31.43
N LEU A 28 2.42 13.64 -30.55
CA LEU A 28 2.89 13.57 -29.17
C LEU A 28 2.16 12.48 -28.39
N GLY A 29 0.84 12.35 -28.55
CA GLY A 29 0.06 11.26 -27.95
C GLY A 29 0.55 9.88 -28.40
N ILE A 30 0.84 9.72 -29.69
CA ILE A 30 1.40 8.48 -30.25
C ILE A 30 2.80 8.21 -29.70
N ILE A 31 3.68 9.21 -29.62
CA ILE A 31 5.04 9.05 -29.07
C ILE A 31 4.98 8.67 -27.59
N LEU A 32 4.14 9.33 -26.79
CA LEU A 32 3.95 8.99 -25.38
C LEU A 32 3.37 7.59 -25.22
N TYR A 33 2.43 7.19 -26.08
CA TYR A 33 1.89 5.83 -26.11
C TYR A 33 2.98 4.80 -26.42
N PHE A 34 3.78 4.99 -27.47
CA PHE A 34 4.88 4.08 -27.79
C PHE A 34 5.96 4.07 -26.73
N HIS A 35 6.30 5.22 -26.12
CA HIS A 35 7.26 5.27 -25.03
C HIS A 35 6.76 4.50 -23.80
N GLN A 36 5.48 4.66 -23.45
CA GLN A 36 4.84 3.88 -22.40
C GLN A 36 4.84 2.37 -22.74
N GLN A 37 4.58 2.00 -24.00
CA GLN A 37 4.65 0.60 -24.45
C GLN A 37 6.07 0.04 -24.39
N THR A 38 7.08 0.80 -24.79
CA THR A 38 8.49 0.37 -24.70
C THR A 38 8.93 0.22 -23.24
N ILE A 39 8.51 1.13 -22.34
CA ILE A 39 8.76 0.98 -20.90
C ILE A 39 8.07 -0.29 -20.40
N ASN A 40 6.80 -0.52 -20.75
CA ASN A 40 6.10 -1.74 -20.37
C ASN A 40 6.78 -3.00 -20.93
N GLN A 41 7.27 -2.96 -22.18
CA GLN A 41 7.94 -4.08 -22.83
C GLN A 41 9.31 -4.35 -22.19
N GLN A 42 10.09 -3.32 -21.88
CA GLN A 42 11.35 -3.48 -21.14
C GLN A 42 11.12 -4.00 -19.71
N LEU A 43 10.00 -3.63 -19.09
CA LEU A 43 9.58 -4.16 -17.79
C LEU A 43 9.10 -5.63 -17.89
N LEU A 44 8.50 -6.02 -19.02
CA LEU A 44 8.13 -7.41 -19.34
C LEU A 44 9.36 -8.28 -19.64
N ASP A 45 10.36 -7.74 -20.35
CA ASP A 45 11.60 -8.45 -20.67
C ASP A 45 12.58 -8.50 -19.48
N SER A 46 12.43 -7.60 -18.50
CA SER A 46 13.07 -7.75 -17.20
C SER A 46 12.30 -8.80 -16.38
N GLY A 47 12.66 -10.07 -16.60
CA GLY A 47 12.17 -11.19 -15.80
C GLY A 47 12.17 -10.87 -14.31
N LEU A 48 11.23 -11.46 -13.59
CA LEU A 48 11.02 -11.24 -12.17
C LEU A 48 12.29 -11.51 -11.37
N THR A 49 12.93 -10.47 -10.84
CA THR A 49 14.18 -10.64 -10.10
C THR A 49 13.93 -10.85 -8.61
N CYS A 50 14.56 -11.87 -8.05
CA CYS A 50 14.58 -12.22 -6.66
C CYS A 50 15.81 -11.62 -5.99
N ARG A 51 15.60 -11.19 -4.75
CA ARG A 51 16.69 -10.85 -3.85
C ARG A 51 16.69 -11.84 -2.69
N PHE A 52 17.82 -12.50 -2.53
CA PHE A 52 18.12 -13.39 -1.42
C PHE A 52 18.78 -12.60 -0.30
N ASP A 53 18.55 -13.05 0.93
CA ASP A 53 19.04 -12.43 2.15
C ASP A 53 20.55 -12.66 2.41
N GLY A 54 21.23 -13.42 1.53
CA GLY A 54 22.64 -13.77 1.67
C GLY A 54 22.91 -14.77 2.79
N ALA A 55 21.89 -15.11 3.60
CA ALA A 55 21.90 -16.17 4.59
C ALA A 55 21.18 -17.40 4.00
N GLU A 56 21.65 -17.83 2.82
CA GLU A 56 21.06 -18.88 2.00
C GLU A 56 20.94 -20.20 2.77
N THR A 57 19.88 -20.35 3.57
CA THR A 57 19.56 -21.61 4.21
C THR A 57 18.83 -22.46 3.19
N GLU A 58 19.63 -23.25 2.49
CA GLU A 58 19.15 -24.32 1.64
C GLU A 58 18.23 -25.26 2.44
N ARG A 59 17.02 -25.48 1.94
CA ARG A 59 16.00 -26.33 2.59
C ARG A 59 15.56 -27.43 1.66
N ALA A 60 15.31 -28.60 2.23
CA ALA A 60 14.58 -29.67 1.52
C ALA A 60 13.11 -29.24 1.32
N PHE A 61 12.47 -29.70 0.23
CA PHE A 61 11.08 -29.35 -0.06
C PHE A 61 10.15 -29.58 1.13
N ALA A 62 10.28 -30.74 1.79
CA ALA A 62 9.47 -31.13 2.95
C ALA A 62 9.56 -30.18 4.17
N LYS A 63 10.50 -29.23 4.17
CA LYS A 63 10.65 -28.19 5.21
C LYS A 63 10.13 -26.82 4.77
N THR A 64 9.57 -26.71 3.56
CA THR A 64 8.99 -25.48 3.02
C THR A 64 7.53 -25.36 3.42
N THR A 65 7.03 -24.14 3.53
CA THR A 65 5.60 -23.87 3.77
C THR A 65 4.76 -24.40 2.60
N ILE A 66 5.28 -24.32 1.37
CA ILE A 66 4.65 -24.89 0.16
C ILE A 66 4.33 -26.37 0.35
N SER A 67 5.30 -27.18 0.79
CA SER A 67 5.08 -28.62 0.96
C SER A 67 3.99 -28.96 1.98
N SER A 68 3.80 -28.11 3.00
CA SER A 68 2.80 -28.33 4.04
C SER A 68 1.36 -28.05 3.58
N HIS A 69 1.18 -27.09 2.66
CA HIS A 69 -0.13 -26.70 2.15
C HIS A 69 -0.46 -27.37 0.81
N ILE A 70 0.55 -27.63 -0.02
CA ILE A 70 0.42 -28.13 -1.39
C ILE A 70 1.53 -29.18 -1.66
N PRO A 71 1.47 -30.36 -1.01
CA PRO A 71 2.52 -31.39 -1.14
C PRO A 71 2.62 -31.99 -2.54
N HIS A 72 1.56 -31.88 -3.35
CA HIS A 72 1.47 -32.44 -4.71
C HIS A 72 1.63 -31.37 -5.80
N LEU A 73 2.41 -30.32 -5.53
CA LEU A 73 2.60 -29.23 -6.47
C LEU A 73 3.26 -29.73 -7.76
N SER A 74 2.55 -29.66 -8.88
CA SER A 74 2.99 -30.24 -10.15
C SER A 74 4.16 -29.51 -10.81
N ILE A 75 4.50 -28.30 -10.35
CA ILE A 75 5.66 -27.53 -10.83
C ILE A 75 6.95 -28.33 -10.60
N PHE A 76 7.00 -29.10 -9.53
CA PHE A 76 8.18 -29.82 -9.12
C PHE A 76 8.03 -31.31 -9.42
N SER A 77 9.03 -31.88 -10.07
CA SER A 77 9.16 -33.33 -10.26
C SER A 77 9.19 -34.07 -8.91
N GLU A 78 8.82 -35.36 -8.89
CA GLU A 78 8.95 -36.20 -7.70
C GLU A 78 10.39 -36.22 -7.15
N ARG A 79 11.38 -36.11 -8.03
CA ARG A 79 12.79 -35.95 -7.64
C ARG A 79 13.02 -34.61 -6.94
N GLU A 80 12.41 -33.51 -7.39
CA GLU A 80 12.51 -32.20 -6.70
C GLU A 80 11.89 -32.28 -5.31
N HIS A 81 10.73 -32.92 -5.19
CA HIS A 81 10.08 -33.09 -3.89
C HIS A 81 10.93 -33.91 -2.90
N SER A 82 11.58 -34.97 -3.38
CA SER A 82 12.35 -35.88 -2.52
C SER A 82 13.75 -35.38 -2.19
N VAL A 83 14.49 -34.87 -3.17
CA VAL A 83 15.92 -34.51 -3.01
C VAL A 83 16.24 -33.10 -3.48
N GLY A 84 15.24 -32.35 -3.96
CA GLY A 84 15.41 -30.97 -4.35
C GLY A 84 15.79 -30.10 -3.16
N LYS A 85 16.63 -29.12 -3.47
CA LYS A 85 17.13 -28.12 -2.55
C LYS A 85 16.61 -26.77 -3.01
N PHE A 86 15.99 -26.06 -2.09
CA PHE A 86 15.26 -24.83 -2.34
C PHE A 86 15.85 -23.69 -1.52
N TRP A 87 15.86 -22.51 -2.12
CA TRP A 87 16.16 -21.26 -1.47
C TRP A 87 14.88 -20.48 -1.28
N ARG A 88 14.80 -19.78 -0.15
CA ARG A 88 13.72 -18.84 0.11
C ARG A 88 14.19 -17.45 -0.30
N ALA A 89 13.51 -16.85 -1.27
CA ALA A 89 13.76 -15.44 -1.60
C ALA A 89 13.07 -14.56 -0.55
N GLN A 90 13.76 -13.49 -0.14
CA GLN A 90 13.19 -12.49 0.75
C GLN A 90 12.20 -11.58 -0.01
N GLN A 91 12.53 -11.35 -1.28
CA GLN A 91 11.89 -10.35 -2.10
C GLN A 91 11.86 -10.79 -3.56
N LEU A 92 10.74 -10.50 -4.21
CA LEU A 92 10.48 -10.58 -5.64
C LEU A 92 10.25 -9.15 -6.17
N ILE A 93 10.94 -8.77 -7.25
CA ILE A 93 10.72 -7.52 -7.97
C ILE A 93 9.74 -7.80 -9.10
N LEU A 94 8.57 -7.19 -9.03
CA LEU A 94 7.54 -7.31 -10.05
C LEU A 94 7.90 -6.48 -11.30
N PRO A 95 7.31 -6.78 -12.48
CA PRO A 95 7.56 -6.01 -13.70
C PRO A 95 7.27 -4.53 -13.53
N ASN A 96 6.31 -4.14 -12.69
CA ASN A 96 6.01 -2.73 -12.42
C ASN A 96 7.03 -2.05 -11.47
N GLY A 97 8.08 -2.75 -11.04
CA GLY A 97 9.10 -2.28 -10.10
C GLY A 97 8.71 -2.43 -8.62
N ASP A 98 7.52 -2.94 -8.32
CA ASP A 98 7.09 -3.20 -6.94
C ASP A 98 7.94 -4.28 -6.29
N ARG A 99 8.08 -4.17 -4.97
CA ARG A 99 8.86 -5.08 -4.14
C ARG A 99 7.91 -5.99 -3.38
N CYS A 100 7.64 -7.16 -3.93
CA CYS A 100 6.84 -8.20 -3.28
C CYS A 100 7.73 -8.92 -2.26
N LEU A 101 7.38 -8.84 -0.98
CA LEU A 101 8.10 -9.51 0.10
C LEU A 101 7.35 -10.76 0.55
N SER A 102 8.04 -11.68 1.23
CA SER A 102 7.33 -12.62 2.12
C SER A 102 6.48 -11.81 3.11
N ASN A 103 5.24 -12.24 3.32
CA ASN A 103 4.18 -11.58 4.10
C ASN A 103 3.64 -10.26 3.52
N SER A 104 3.92 -9.97 2.25
CA SER A 104 3.26 -8.86 1.56
C SER A 104 1.90 -9.27 1.00
N PHE A 105 1.04 -8.28 0.72
CA PHE A 105 -0.24 -8.48 0.08
C PHE A 105 -0.13 -8.05 -1.37
N VAL A 106 -0.72 -8.83 -2.27
CA VAL A 106 -0.63 -8.63 -3.71
C VAL A 106 -1.98 -8.81 -4.37
N ILE A 107 -2.16 -8.18 -5.52
CA ILE A 107 -3.27 -8.53 -6.42
C ILE A 107 -2.74 -9.54 -7.43
N THR A 108 -3.46 -10.65 -7.56
CA THR A 108 -3.18 -11.67 -8.56
C THR A 108 -4.26 -11.70 -9.64
N GLN A 109 -3.86 -12.05 -10.85
CA GLN A 109 -4.77 -12.31 -11.95
C GLN A 109 -4.98 -13.80 -12.12
N THR A 110 -6.22 -14.23 -12.00
CA THR A 110 -6.58 -15.63 -12.16
C THR A 110 -7.25 -15.80 -13.52
N PRO A 111 -6.71 -16.67 -14.40
CA PRO A 111 -7.35 -16.91 -15.69
C PRO A 111 -8.75 -17.46 -15.45
N SER A 112 -9.73 -16.95 -16.21
CA SER A 112 -11.12 -17.39 -16.04
C SER A 112 -11.20 -18.90 -16.29
N PRO A 113 -11.74 -19.71 -15.36
CA PRO A 113 -11.78 -21.17 -15.50
C PRO A 113 -12.62 -21.66 -16.69
N LEU A 114 -13.41 -20.76 -17.29
CA LEU A 114 -14.26 -21.05 -18.45
C LEU A 114 -13.65 -20.62 -19.79
N ALA A 115 -12.44 -20.05 -19.81
CA ALA A 115 -11.80 -19.69 -21.08
C ALA A 115 -11.40 -20.97 -21.82
N PRO A 116 -12.01 -21.30 -22.98
CA PRO A 116 -11.59 -22.47 -23.75
C PRO A 116 -10.12 -22.30 -24.13
N SER A 117 -9.31 -23.35 -23.88
CA SER A 117 -7.90 -23.36 -24.28
C SER A 117 -7.79 -22.97 -25.75
N SER A 118 -6.92 -22.00 -26.05
CA SER A 118 -6.76 -21.26 -27.30
C SER A 118 -6.52 -22.09 -28.58
N GLN A 119 -6.61 -23.41 -28.53
CA GLN A 119 -6.51 -24.32 -29.67
C GLN A 119 -7.86 -24.82 -30.22
N ALA A 120 -9.00 -24.60 -29.54
CA ALA A 120 -10.31 -24.95 -30.09
C ALA A 120 -10.87 -23.80 -30.94
N GLN A 121 -10.34 -23.65 -32.15
CA GLN A 121 -10.85 -22.68 -33.13
C GLN A 121 -12.22 -23.11 -33.68
N VAL A 122 -13.03 -22.09 -33.99
CA VAL A 122 -14.24 -22.12 -34.84
C VAL A 122 -15.57 -22.51 -34.19
N LEU A 123 -15.96 -21.83 -33.11
CA LEU A 123 -17.39 -21.64 -32.79
C LEU A 123 -17.69 -20.15 -32.52
N PRO A 124 -18.90 -19.68 -32.88
CA PRO A 124 -19.22 -18.25 -32.88
C PRO A 124 -19.25 -17.66 -31.46
N SER A 125 -18.38 -16.68 -31.25
CA SER A 125 -18.42 -15.57 -30.28
C SER A 125 -19.19 -15.80 -28.97
N TRP A 126 -18.69 -16.67 -28.10
CA TRP A 126 -19.03 -16.55 -26.68
C TRP A 126 -18.28 -15.35 -26.09
N PRO A 127 -18.92 -14.53 -25.24
CA PRO A 127 -18.25 -13.41 -24.59
C PRO A 127 -17.10 -13.97 -23.73
N VAL A 128 -15.86 -13.63 -24.09
CA VAL A 128 -14.67 -13.96 -23.31
C VAL A 128 -14.84 -13.25 -21.96
N MET A 129 -15.04 -14.03 -20.90
CA MET A 129 -15.12 -13.48 -19.55
C MET A 129 -13.77 -12.83 -19.22
N PRO A 130 -13.76 -11.60 -18.68
CA PRO A 130 -12.53 -10.97 -18.26
C PRO A 130 -11.87 -11.82 -17.16
N PRO A 131 -10.53 -11.84 -17.09
CA PRO A 131 -9.81 -12.49 -16.01
C PRO A 131 -10.23 -11.92 -14.66
N THR A 132 -10.30 -12.76 -13.64
CA THR A 132 -10.66 -12.34 -12.28
C THR A 132 -9.44 -11.79 -11.57
N LEU A 133 -9.66 -10.79 -10.73
CA LEU A 133 -8.62 -10.24 -9.84
C LEU A 133 -8.89 -10.73 -8.44
N ASP A 134 -7.86 -11.31 -7.82
CA ASP A 134 -7.92 -11.84 -6.47
C ASP A 134 -6.91 -11.11 -5.58
N MET A 135 -7.27 -10.96 -4.30
CA MET A 135 -6.35 -10.50 -3.27
C MET A 135 -5.61 -11.69 -2.69
N ALA A 136 -4.29 -11.61 -2.52
CA ALA A 136 -3.52 -12.70 -1.94
C ALA A 136 -2.47 -12.21 -0.95
N HIS A 137 -2.19 -13.03 0.06
CA HIS A 137 -1.13 -12.82 1.05
C HIS A 137 0.03 -13.77 0.76
N VAL A 138 1.19 -13.22 0.42
CA VAL A 138 2.37 -13.98 0.02
C VAL A 138 2.99 -14.64 1.24
N GLN A 139 2.97 -15.96 1.29
CA GLN A 139 3.49 -16.74 2.43
C GLN A 139 4.98 -17.08 2.23
N GLU A 140 5.35 -17.46 1.01
CA GLU A 140 6.69 -17.94 0.70
C GLU A 140 7.04 -17.69 -0.78
N ILE A 141 8.31 -17.36 -1.05
CA ILE A 141 8.86 -17.24 -2.41
C ILE A 141 10.04 -18.22 -2.47
N LEU A 142 9.98 -19.18 -3.38
CA LEU A 142 10.98 -20.23 -3.55
C LEU A 142 11.71 -20.13 -4.89
N GLN A 143 12.98 -20.52 -4.84
CA GLN A 143 13.82 -20.81 -6.00
C GLN A 143 14.42 -22.22 -5.84
N ILE A 144 14.32 -23.06 -6.86
CA ILE A 144 14.96 -24.37 -6.96
C ILE A 144 16.42 -24.19 -7.35
N ARG A 145 17.32 -24.90 -6.66
CA ARG A 145 18.76 -24.85 -6.96
C ARG A 145 19.15 -25.40 -8.35
N ARG A 146 18.26 -26.16 -9.02
CA ARG A 146 18.59 -26.99 -10.20
C ARG A 146 19.00 -26.20 -11.45
N LEU A 147 18.69 -24.90 -11.50
CA LEU A 147 18.85 -24.08 -12.70
C LEU A 147 19.74 -22.86 -12.48
N LEU A 148 20.68 -22.90 -11.53
CA LEU A 148 21.71 -21.88 -11.42
C LEU A 148 22.70 -22.01 -12.59
N GLN A 149 22.24 -21.63 -13.78
CA GLN A 149 23.08 -20.80 -14.61
C GLN A 149 23.51 -19.63 -13.71
N PRO A 150 24.81 -19.43 -13.47
CA PRO A 150 25.29 -18.34 -12.63
C PRO A 150 24.64 -17.03 -13.08
N GLY A 151 23.79 -16.44 -12.23
CA GLY A 151 23.11 -15.18 -12.51
C GLY A 151 21.59 -15.23 -12.70
N ARG A 152 20.94 -16.41 -12.82
CA ARG A 152 19.48 -16.45 -12.84
C ARG A 152 18.92 -16.17 -11.43
N LYS A 153 18.25 -15.03 -11.27
CA LYS A 153 17.65 -14.59 -10.00
C LYS A 153 16.13 -14.68 -10.07
N GLU A 154 15.54 -15.65 -10.74
CA GLU A 154 14.07 -15.70 -10.88
C GLU A 154 13.44 -16.57 -9.79
N ALA A 155 12.20 -16.28 -9.40
CA ALA A 155 11.45 -17.15 -8.51
C ALA A 155 10.87 -18.32 -9.31
N ASP A 156 11.09 -19.54 -8.85
CA ASP A 156 10.47 -20.73 -9.42
C ASP A 156 9.06 -20.96 -8.86
N CYS A 157 8.78 -20.47 -7.65
CA CYS A 157 7.46 -20.56 -7.07
C CYS A 157 7.14 -19.42 -6.10
N VAL A 158 5.92 -18.89 -6.15
CA VAL A 158 5.36 -18.01 -5.10
C VAL A 158 4.14 -18.68 -4.50
N LEU A 159 4.17 -18.98 -3.20
CA LEU A 159 3.01 -19.43 -2.45
C LEU A 159 2.27 -18.21 -1.89
N ALA A 160 0.99 -18.08 -2.23
CA ALA A 160 0.14 -17.05 -1.67
C ALA A 160 -1.21 -17.65 -1.20
N GLU A 161 -1.71 -17.12 -0.09
CA GLU A 161 -3.05 -17.41 0.43
C GLU A 161 -4.06 -16.45 -0.21
N ILE A 162 -5.07 -16.96 -0.92
CA ILE A 162 -6.15 -16.11 -1.45
C ILE A 162 -6.99 -15.60 -0.28
N LEU A 163 -7.27 -14.30 -0.30
CA LEU A 163 -8.11 -13.60 0.65
C LEU A 163 -9.41 -13.16 -0.02
N GLN A 164 -10.50 -13.31 0.71
CA GLN A 164 -11.79 -12.76 0.33
C GLN A 164 -11.89 -11.31 0.81
N ILE A 165 -12.49 -10.45 -0.02
CA ILE A 165 -12.96 -9.15 0.44
C ILE A 165 -14.26 -9.37 1.20
N GLY A 166 -14.20 -9.14 2.51
CA GLY A 166 -15.33 -9.27 3.40
C GLY A 166 -16.44 -8.28 3.06
N PRO A 167 -17.70 -8.59 3.42
CA PRO A 167 -18.82 -7.68 3.25
C PRO A 167 -18.72 -6.45 4.17
N ASP A 168 -17.95 -6.59 5.25
CA ASP A 168 -17.70 -5.55 6.22
C ASP A 168 -16.69 -4.53 5.71
N VAL A 169 -16.97 -3.26 6.03
CA VAL A 169 -16.01 -2.18 5.91
C VAL A 169 -15.54 -1.74 7.26
N SER A 170 -14.27 -1.35 7.34
CA SER A 170 -13.76 -0.62 8.50
C SER A 170 -14.53 0.68 8.71
N VAL A 171 -14.34 1.30 9.87
CA VAL A 171 -14.88 2.63 10.18
C VAL A 171 -14.42 3.73 9.20
N HIS A 172 -13.37 3.46 8.42
CA HIS A 172 -12.84 4.35 7.39
C HIS A 172 -13.35 4.03 5.98
N GLY A 173 -14.31 3.09 5.84
CA GLY A 173 -14.84 2.67 4.54
C GLY A 173 -13.87 1.82 3.72
N MET A 174 -12.78 1.32 4.33
CA MET A 174 -11.86 0.39 3.68
C MET A 174 -12.40 -1.05 3.75
N PRO A 175 -12.36 -1.82 2.65
CA PRO A 175 -12.81 -3.21 2.65
C PRO A 175 -11.97 -4.07 3.60
N GLN A 176 -12.62 -4.96 4.35
CA GLN A 176 -11.93 -5.92 5.20
C GLN A 176 -11.42 -7.10 4.37
N LEU A 177 -10.24 -7.62 4.70
CA LEU A 177 -9.70 -8.85 4.12
C LEU A 177 -9.92 -10.01 5.08
N VAL A 178 -10.43 -11.12 4.56
CA VAL A 178 -10.79 -12.31 5.33
C VAL A 178 -10.18 -13.53 4.67
N SER A 179 -9.45 -14.35 5.43
CA SER A 179 -8.99 -15.65 4.96
C SER A 179 -10.19 -16.54 4.60
N HIS A 180 -10.10 -17.27 3.49
CA HIS A 180 -11.08 -18.31 3.20
C HIS A 180 -11.08 -19.42 4.27
N ASN A 181 -12.25 -20.04 4.47
CA ASN A 181 -12.40 -21.25 5.27
C ASN A 181 -13.09 -22.35 4.43
N PRO A 182 -12.38 -23.41 4.00
CA PRO A 182 -10.96 -23.66 4.24
C PRO A 182 -10.05 -22.65 3.52
N LYS A 183 -8.82 -22.48 4.02
CA LYS A 183 -7.82 -21.61 3.38
C LYS A 183 -7.55 -22.07 1.95
N LYS A 184 -7.52 -21.12 1.02
CA LYS A 184 -7.18 -21.35 -0.38
C LYS A 184 -5.78 -20.84 -0.63
N TYR A 185 -4.96 -21.68 -1.25
CA TYR A 185 -3.60 -21.33 -1.63
C TYR A 185 -3.42 -21.46 -3.12
N ILE A 186 -2.58 -20.60 -3.65
CA ILE A 186 -2.09 -20.62 -5.01
C ILE A 186 -0.58 -20.71 -4.98
N ALA A 187 -0.02 -21.48 -5.90
CA ALA A 187 1.41 -21.60 -6.12
C ALA A 187 1.69 -21.13 -7.53
N ALA A 188 2.69 -20.27 -7.70
CA ALA A 188 2.89 -19.59 -8.96
C ALA A 188 4.04 -20.17 -9.81
N ASP A 189 3.80 -20.57 -11.05
CA ASP A 189 4.84 -21.09 -11.95
C ASP A 189 5.35 -19.98 -12.89
N PRO A 190 6.66 -19.76 -13.06
CA PRO A 190 7.17 -18.75 -13.99
C PRO A 190 7.20 -19.19 -15.47
N GLU A 191 7.15 -20.48 -15.82
CA GLU A 191 7.53 -20.94 -17.17
C GLU A 191 6.46 -21.71 -17.96
N VAL A 192 5.37 -22.18 -17.35
CA VAL A 192 4.44 -23.07 -18.08
C VAL A 192 3.36 -22.30 -18.84
N GLY A 193 3.76 -21.74 -19.98
CA GLY A 193 2.88 -21.51 -21.12
C GLY A 193 2.75 -22.79 -21.94
N GLN A 194 1.61 -23.48 -21.79
CA GLN A 194 1.14 -24.63 -22.60
C GLN A 194 1.59 -26.03 -22.13
N LEU A 195 0.57 -26.90 -21.99
CA LEU A 195 0.59 -28.35 -21.72
C LEU A 195 0.89 -28.81 -20.28
N HIS A 196 -0.15 -28.97 -19.45
CA HIS A 196 -0.62 -30.31 -19.01
C HIS A 196 -1.88 -30.29 -18.12
N LYS A 197 -3.00 -30.71 -18.73
CA LYS A 197 -3.97 -31.74 -18.31
C LYS A 197 -4.26 -31.98 -16.81
N MET A 198 -5.44 -31.51 -16.40
CA MET A 198 -6.37 -32.09 -15.39
C MET A 198 -5.75 -32.91 -14.25
N ARG A 199 -5.53 -32.26 -13.09
CA ARG A 199 -5.94 -32.83 -11.78
C ARG A 199 -5.96 -31.78 -10.67
N MET A 200 -7.13 -31.68 -10.03
CA MET A 200 -7.47 -31.13 -8.71
C MET A 200 -6.87 -29.78 -8.26
N PHE A 201 -7.72 -28.75 -8.33
CA PHE A 201 -7.89 -27.60 -7.41
C PHE A 201 -6.64 -26.92 -6.80
N ILE A 202 -5.52 -26.93 -7.50
CA ILE A 202 -4.41 -26.02 -7.21
C ILE A 202 -4.30 -25.11 -8.41
N GLU A 203 -4.81 -23.89 -8.25
CA GLU A 203 -4.77 -22.89 -9.29
C GLU A 203 -3.35 -22.31 -9.34
N LEU A 204 -2.63 -22.72 -10.39
CA LEU A 204 -1.30 -22.23 -10.66
C LEU A 204 -1.39 -20.84 -11.27
N ILE A 205 -0.92 -19.84 -10.53
CA ILE A 205 -0.92 -18.44 -10.97
C ILE A 205 0.43 -18.17 -11.58
N LEU A 206 0.59 -17.79 -12.84
CA LEU A 206 1.96 -17.57 -13.32
C LEU A 206 2.58 -16.41 -12.52
N THR A 207 3.88 -16.37 -12.26
CA THR A 207 4.44 -15.27 -11.45
C THR A 207 4.17 -13.88 -12.09
N GLN A 208 4.03 -13.84 -13.41
CA GLN A 208 3.53 -12.71 -14.21
C GLN A 208 2.09 -12.27 -13.90
N ASN A 209 1.31 -13.13 -13.25
CA ASN A 209 -0.04 -12.83 -12.79
C ASN A 209 -0.02 -12.13 -11.42
N VAL A 210 1.12 -12.00 -10.74
CA VAL A 210 1.24 -11.10 -9.57
C VAL A 210 1.38 -9.66 -10.10
N LEU A 211 0.28 -8.92 -10.07
CA LEU A 211 0.17 -7.65 -10.79
C LEU A 211 0.83 -6.49 -10.05
N CYS A 212 0.62 -6.41 -8.74
CA CYS A 212 1.17 -5.34 -7.92
C CYS A 212 1.12 -5.70 -6.43
N VAL A 213 1.97 -5.03 -5.65
CA VAL A 213 1.88 -5.08 -4.18
C VAL A 213 0.86 -4.05 -3.72
N VAL A 214 0.04 -4.42 -2.76
CA VAL A 214 -0.98 -3.53 -2.17
C VAL A 214 -0.67 -3.26 -0.71
N ASN A 215 -1.05 -2.05 -0.29
CA ASN A 215 -0.96 -1.66 1.10
C ASN A 215 -2.18 -2.18 1.86
N VAL A 216 -1.91 -2.97 2.88
CA VAL A 216 -2.91 -3.52 3.79
C VAL A 216 -2.53 -3.07 5.20
N GLN A 217 -3.54 -2.68 5.98
CA GLN A 217 -3.37 -2.17 7.33
C GLN A 217 -4.14 -3.05 8.31
N HIS A 218 -3.73 -3.05 9.57
CA HIS A 218 -4.52 -3.68 10.62
C HIS A 218 -5.71 -2.79 11.02
N ASP A 219 -6.89 -3.37 11.24
CA ASP A 219 -8.06 -2.64 11.73
C ASP A 219 -7.93 -2.35 13.24
N CYS A 220 -7.06 -1.40 13.57
CA CYS A 220 -6.70 -1.08 14.95
C CYS A 220 -7.91 -0.61 15.76
N ILE A 221 -8.83 0.13 15.14
CA ILE A 221 -10.00 0.69 15.82
C ILE A 221 -10.95 -0.42 16.23
N ARG A 222 -11.27 -1.35 15.32
CA ARG A 222 -12.15 -2.49 15.63
C ARG A 222 -11.52 -3.42 16.67
N ASN A 223 -10.21 -3.61 16.65
CA ASN A 223 -9.48 -4.42 17.62
C ASN A 223 -9.13 -3.68 18.93
N LYS A 224 -9.42 -2.38 19.03
CA LYS A 224 -9.09 -1.55 20.20
C LYS A 224 -7.60 -1.61 20.55
N CYS A 225 -6.73 -1.53 19.55
CA CYS A 225 -5.29 -1.60 19.76
C CYS A 225 -4.81 -0.42 20.61
N PRO A 226 -4.16 -0.66 21.76
CA PRO A 226 -3.68 0.41 22.62
C PRO A 226 -2.48 1.10 21.97
N THR A 227 -2.30 2.36 22.36
CA THR A 227 -1.09 3.11 22.05
C THR A 227 -0.23 3.05 23.30
N LYS A 228 0.90 2.36 23.25
CA LYS A 228 1.77 2.14 24.42
C LYS A 228 3.18 2.64 24.22
N ASP A 229 3.73 2.46 23.03
CA ASP A 229 5.14 2.75 22.79
C ASP A 229 5.31 4.16 22.24
N THR A 230 6.37 4.84 22.67
CA THR A 230 6.80 6.09 22.05
C THR A 230 8.06 5.82 21.24
N THR A 231 7.92 5.84 19.93
CA THR A 231 9.06 5.76 19.02
C THR A 231 9.68 7.14 18.86
N VAL A 232 11.01 7.18 18.78
CA VAL A 232 11.73 8.42 18.53
C VAL A 232 11.47 8.86 17.10
N VAL A 233 10.91 10.06 16.91
CA VAL A 233 10.73 10.60 15.56
C VAL A 233 12.10 10.97 15.03
N ARG A 234 12.46 10.40 13.87
CA ARG A 234 13.69 10.77 13.16
C ARG A 234 13.39 11.81 12.09
N GLN A 235 14.09 12.94 12.14
CA GLN A 235 14.04 13.98 11.11
C GLN A 235 15.44 14.11 10.52
N GLU A 236 15.55 14.15 9.19
CA GLU A 236 16.83 14.31 8.48
C GLU A 236 17.92 13.28 8.88
N ARG A 237 17.51 12.09 9.31
CA ARG A 237 18.36 11.00 9.86
C ARG A 237 18.90 11.27 11.26
N GLU A 238 18.48 12.31 11.94
CA GLU A 238 18.78 12.57 13.36
C GLU A 238 17.61 12.16 14.24
N ASP A 239 17.92 11.60 15.41
CA ASP A 239 16.91 11.30 16.43
C ASP A 239 16.48 12.62 17.08
N THR A 240 15.19 12.91 17.06
CA THR A 240 14.66 14.14 17.67
C THR A 240 14.19 13.89 19.10
N ILE A 241 13.94 14.97 19.84
CA ILE A 241 13.25 14.89 21.14
C ILE A 241 11.77 14.52 21.00
N LEU A 242 11.21 14.59 19.79
CA LEU A 242 9.82 14.27 19.55
C LEU A 242 9.62 12.76 19.67
N ARG A 243 8.51 12.42 20.32
CA ARG A 243 8.07 11.05 20.55
C ARG A 243 6.76 10.86 19.79
N GLN A 244 6.69 9.80 19.00
CA GLN A 244 5.48 9.40 18.32
C GLN A 244 4.94 8.14 18.95
N GLU A 245 3.72 8.28 19.45
CA GLU A 245 2.86 7.19 19.87
C GLU A 245 2.74 6.11 18.78
N CYS A 246 3.03 4.87 19.15
CA CYS A 246 2.98 3.69 18.30
C CYS A 246 1.87 2.76 18.80
N VAL A 247 1.08 2.29 17.84
CA VAL A 247 -0.03 1.38 18.10
C VAL A 247 0.52 -0.02 18.27
N GLU A 248 0.26 -0.62 19.44
CA GLU A 248 0.56 -2.03 19.69
C GLU A 248 -0.61 -2.87 19.18
N HIS A 249 -0.39 -3.66 18.14
CA HIS A 249 -1.44 -4.53 17.59
C HIS A 249 -1.75 -5.67 18.55
N VAL A 250 -2.79 -5.50 19.37
CA VAL A 250 -3.37 -6.57 20.20
C VAL A 250 -4.65 -7.13 19.56
N GLY A 251 -5.07 -8.31 19.99
CA GLY A 251 -6.29 -8.95 19.53
C GLY A 251 -6.05 -9.88 18.34
N ASN A 252 -6.84 -9.74 17.27
CA ASN A 252 -6.73 -10.59 16.09
C ASN A 252 -5.67 -10.02 15.13
N PRO A 253 -4.48 -10.66 14.97
CA PRO A 253 -3.44 -10.16 14.08
C PRO A 253 -3.81 -10.27 12.60
N CYS A 254 -4.81 -11.11 12.26
CA CYS A 254 -5.26 -11.33 10.89
C CYS A 254 -6.40 -10.39 10.47
N ASN A 255 -6.78 -9.41 11.30
CA ASN A 255 -7.84 -8.47 10.96
C ASN A 255 -7.28 -7.30 10.13
N TYR A 256 -7.31 -7.49 8.82
CA TYR A 256 -6.72 -6.62 7.84
C TYR A 256 -7.75 -5.81 7.05
N VAL A 257 -7.39 -4.60 6.65
CA VAL A 257 -8.19 -3.72 5.79
C VAL A 257 -7.36 -3.28 4.60
N LEU A 258 -7.99 -3.29 3.42
CA LEU A 258 -7.35 -2.95 2.16
C LEU A 258 -7.35 -1.42 1.95
N ASN A 259 -6.17 -0.83 1.81
CA ASN A 259 -6.07 0.59 1.50
C ASN A 259 -6.36 0.83 -0.01
N THR A 260 -7.60 1.18 -0.31
CA THR A 260 -8.06 1.45 -1.68
C THR A 260 -7.67 2.84 -2.20
N ALA A 261 -7.07 3.69 -1.36
CA ALA A 261 -6.63 5.04 -1.74
C ALA A 261 -5.21 5.08 -2.32
N GLN A 262 -4.49 3.95 -2.38
CA GLN A 262 -3.14 3.90 -2.93
C GLN A 262 -3.14 4.18 -4.44
N MET A 263 -2.53 5.30 -4.84
CA MET A 263 -2.53 5.77 -6.24
C MET A 263 -1.76 4.86 -7.20
N CYS A 264 -0.63 4.29 -6.77
CA CYS A 264 0.26 3.51 -7.65
C CYS A 264 -0.38 2.23 -8.21
N SER A 265 -1.36 1.67 -7.51
CA SER A 265 -2.03 0.41 -7.89
C SER A 265 -3.53 0.61 -8.16
N ALA A 266 -3.95 1.86 -8.38
CA ALA A 266 -5.36 2.24 -8.47
C ALA A 266 -6.11 1.45 -9.55
N LYS A 267 -5.49 1.19 -10.72
CA LYS A 267 -6.09 0.43 -11.82
C LYS A 267 -6.61 -0.95 -11.38
N PHE A 268 -5.87 -1.62 -10.50
CA PHE A 268 -6.25 -2.95 -9.99
C PHE A 268 -7.06 -2.86 -8.69
N LEU A 269 -6.90 -1.80 -7.90
CA LEU A 269 -7.64 -1.60 -6.65
C LEU A 269 -9.07 -1.10 -6.83
N GLN A 270 -9.39 -0.39 -7.92
CA GLN A 270 -10.72 0.22 -8.07
C GLN A 270 -11.86 -0.82 -8.10
N CYS A 271 -11.63 -2.03 -8.58
CA CYS A 271 -12.67 -3.08 -8.56
C CYS A 271 -13.01 -3.59 -7.16
N PHE A 272 -12.13 -3.33 -6.19
CA PHE A 272 -12.29 -3.71 -4.79
C PHE A 272 -12.82 -2.57 -3.91
N ARG A 273 -13.00 -1.38 -4.50
CA ARG A 273 -13.48 -0.22 -3.78
C ARG A 273 -14.95 -0.43 -3.39
N VAL A 274 -15.25 -0.20 -2.11
CA VAL A 274 -16.64 -0.13 -1.67
C VAL A 274 -17.26 1.13 -2.28
N SER A 275 -18.40 0.97 -2.95
CA SER A 275 -19.17 2.09 -3.48
C SER A 275 -19.42 3.08 -2.35
N ALA A 276 -18.94 4.31 -2.52
CA ALA A 276 -19.23 5.36 -1.58
C ALA A 276 -20.75 5.54 -1.53
N PRO A 277 -21.35 5.68 -0.33
CA PRO A 277 -22.77 6.00 -0.25
C PRO A 277 -23.05 7.25 -1.07
N THR A 278 -24.09 7.20 -1.90
CA THR A 278 -24.52 8.37 -2.65
C THR A 278 -25.11 9.37 -1.65
N PHE A 279 -24.41 10.47 -1.46
CA PHE A 279 -24.90 11.54 -0.62
C PHE A 279 -25.79 12.48 -1.44
N ASP A 280 -26.88 12.94 -0.83
CA ASP A 280 -27.65 14.05 -1.36
C ASP A 280 -26.82 15.34 -1.19
N THR A 281 -26.10 15.69 -2.25
CA THR A 281 -25.19 16.83 -2.29
C THR A 281 -25.89 18.13 -1.91
N GLU A 282 -27.14 18.32 -2.36
CA GLU A 282 -27.91 19.52 -2.08
C GLU A 282 -28.25 19.60 -0.58
N LYS A 283 -28.73 18.50 0.00
CA LYS A 283 -28.99 18.43 1.43
C LYS A 283 -27.74 18.67 2.27
N ILE A 284 -26.61 18.06 1.91
CA ILE A 284 -25.33 18.28 2.63
C ILE A 284 -24.90 19.74 2.53
N LEU A 285 -25.00 20.33 1.33
CA LEU A 285 -24.64 21.73 1.12
C LEU A 285 -25.54 22.66 1.95
N MET A 286 -26.85 22.43 1.93
CA MET A 286 -27.81 23.21 2.72
C MET A 286 -27.60 23.08 4.23
N GLU A 287 -27.38 21.87 4.74
CA GLU A 287 -27.12 21.69 6.17
C GLU A 287 -25.77 22.30 6.59
N SER A 288 -24.79 22.31 5.69
CA SER A 288 -23.48 22.93 5.92
C SER A 288 -23.58 24.46 5.95
N VAL A 289 -24.28 25.07 4.98
CA VAL A 289 -24.55 26.51 4.93
C VAL A 289 -25.31 26.95 6.16
N LYS A 290 -26.37 26.21 6.53
CA LYS A 290 -27.14 26.47 7.75
C LYS A 290 -26.28 26.42 9.00
N ARG A 291 -25.43 25.39 9.15
CA ARG A 291 -24.51 25.26 10.30
C ARG A 291 -23.53 26.43 10.40
N GLU A 292 -22.97 26.87 9.28
CA GLU A 292 -22.06 28.02 9.24
C GLU A 292 -22.79 29.33 9.59
N PHE A 293 -24.00 29.54 9.04
CA PHE A 293 -24.81 30.72 9.35
C PHE A 293 -25.19 30.79 10.83
N GLU A 294 -25.59 29.67 11.43
CA GLU A 294 -25.84 29.55 12.87
C GLU A 294 -24.58 29.83 13.71
N ALA A 295 -23.43 29.33 13.30
CA ALA A 295 -22.14 29.59 13.96
C ALA A 295 -21.77 31.08 13.90
N GLN A 296 -22.02 31.74 12.77
CA GLN A 296 -21.81 33.18 12.60
C GLN A 296 -22.73 34.01 13.50
N GLN A 297 -24.03 33.69 13.55
CA GLN A 297 -24.95 34.38 14.45
C GLN A 297 -24.52 34.24 15.93
N LYS A 298 -24.05 33.06 16.35
CA LYS A 298 -23.52 32.84 17.70
C LYS A 298 -22.30 33.73 17.98
N ARG A 299 -21.37 33.86 17.03
CA ARG A 299 -20.19 34.74 17.16
C ARG A 299 -20.57 36.23 17.29
N VAL A 300 -21.59 36.68 16.57
CA VAL A 300 -22.11 38.06 16.67
C VAL A 300 -22.74 38.31 18.04
N ARG A 301 -23.56 37.36 18.54
CA ARG A 301 -24.22 37.49 19.85
C ARG A 301 -23.23 37.52 21.02
N VAL A 302 -22.16 36.71 20.97
CA VAL A 302 -21.13 36.69 22.02
C VAL A 302 -20.30 37.99 22.03
N LYS A 303 -20.12 38.63 20.87
CA LYS A 303 -19.40 39.91 20.77
C LYS A 303 -20.26 41.12 21.13
N ALA A 304 -21.59 40.99 21.24
CA ALA A 304 -22.43 42.09 21.67
C ALA A 304 -22.10 42.39 23.15
N PRO A 305 -21.50 43.55 23.48
CA PRO A 305 -21.19 43.89 24.86
C PRO A 305 -22.49 43.91 25.65
N ASN A 306 -22.52 43.19 26.76
CA ASN A 306 -23.68 43.08 27.62
C ASN A 306 -24.11 44.50 28.06
N PRO A 307 -25.27 45.02 27.62
CA PRO A 307 -25.63 46.43 27.86
C PRO A 307 -25.93 46.73 29.34
N THR A 308 -25.96 45.71 30.20
CA THR A 308 -26.31 45.83 31.61
C THR A 308 -25.18 46.39 32.51
N VAL A 309 -23.95 46.56 32.01
CA VAL A 309 -22.83 47.13 32.82
C VAL A 309 -22.66 48.65 32.61
N ALA A 310 -23.49 49.29 31.80
CA ALA A 310 -23.36 50.72 31.50
C ALA A 310 -24.02 51.69 32.51
N LEU A 311 -24.60 51.22 33.62
CA LEU A 311 -25.36 52.10 34.54
C LEU A 311 -24.87 52.19 36.00
N GLN A 312 -23.67 51.72 36.34
CA GLN A 312 -23.11 51.87 37.70
C GLN A 312 -21.61 52.22 37.70
N VAL A 313 -21.23 53.36 37.10
CA VAL A 313 -20.00 54.07 37.49
C VAL A 313 -20.27 55.57 37.48
N SER A 314 -21.02 56.03 38.47
CA SER A 314 -21.12 57.44 38.84
C SER A 314 -21.04 57.55 40.36
N SER A 315 -19.82 57.50 40.89
CA SER A 315 -19.37 58.23 42.11
C SER A 315 -18.07 57.65 42.67
N SER A 316 -17.26 58.53 43.27
CA SER A 316 -15.91 58.36 43.87
C SER A 316 -14.75 58.55 42.90
N ALA A 317 -14.26 59.79 42.75
CA ALA A 317 -13.30 60.47 43.62
C ALA A 317 -11.85 59.95 43.47
N SER A 318 -11.04 60.79 42.81
CA SER A 318 -9.65 61.10 43.13
C SER A 318 -8.75 59.95 43.60
N ARG A 319 -7.91 59.40 42.71
CA ARG A 319 -6.65 58.77 43.12
C ARG A 319 -5.51 59.08 42.15
N PRO A 320 -4.27 59.29 42.63
CA PRO A 320 -3.17 59.87 41.87
C PRO A 320 -2.53 58.88 40.88
N LEU A 321 -1.91 59.45 39.85
CA LEU A 321 -1.05 58.75 38.89
C LEU A 321 0.06 57.95 39.58
N PRO A 322 0.27 56.67 39.22
CA PRO A 322 1.57 56.04 39.29
C PRO A 322 2.35 56.30 37.99
N SER A 323 3.62 56.61 38.20
CA SER A 323 4.66 56.86 37.21
C SER A 323 4.84 55.71 36.23
N VAL A 324 5.04 56.09 34.97
CA VAL A 324 5.48 55.28 33.84
C VAL A 324 6.84 54.64 34.15
N SER A 325 6.91 53.31 34.08
CA SER A 325 8.14 52.57 33.87
C SER A 325 7.94 51.59 32.72
N GLU A 326 8.72 51.80 31.66
CA GLU A 326 8.75 51.03 30.41
C GLU A 326 9.01 49.53 30.64
N PRO A 327 8.31 48.63 29.93
CA PRO A 327 8.75 47.26 29.76
C PRO A 327 9.54 47.07 28.44
N SER A 328 10.66 46.38 28.59
CA SER A 328 11.53 45.85 27.52
C SER A 328 10.80 44.93 26.52
N PRO A 329 11.34 44.76 25.29
CA PRO A 329 10.74 43.94 24.25
C PRO A 329 11.01 42.45 24.51
N GLY A 330 9.97 41.68 24.78
CA GLY A 330 10.10 40.24 24.98
C GLY A 330 8.79 39.45 24.90
N ALA A 331 8.81 38.42 24.05
CA ALA A 331 7.90 37.27 23.99
C ALA A 331 6.47 37.47 23.43
N HIS A 332 6.36 37.30 22.11
CA HIS A 332 5.12 36.89 21.45
C HIS A 332 4.77 35.44 21.84
N HIS A 333 3.86 35.27 22.80
CA HIS A 333 3.19 33.99 23.02
C HIS A 333 2.05 33.83 22.02
N SER A 334 2.35 33.15 20.91
CA SER A 334 1.35 32.61 20.00
C SER A 334 0.57 31.49 20.68
N LEU A 335 -0.75 31.60 20.72
CA LEU A 335 -1.64 30.52 21.15
C LEU A 335 -1.46 29.30 20.23
N PRO A 336 -1.41 28.06 20.78
CA PRO A 336 -1.29 26.87 19.94
C PRO A 336 -2.60 26.63 19.20
N VAL A 337 -2.56 26.82 17.88
CA VAL A 337 -3.55 26.29 16.95
C VAL A 337 -3.50 24.75 17.03
N PRO A 338 -4.62 24.04 17.20
CA PRO A 338 -4.62 22.59 17.11
C PRO A 338 -4.22 22.20 15.68
N ARG A 339 -3.01 21.64 15.54
CA ARG A 339 -2.51 21.14 14.26
C ARG A 339 -3.35 19.93 13.85
N GLN A 340 -4.00 20.09 12.72
CA GLN A 340 -4.61 19.01 11.96
C GLN A 340 -3.53 17.97 11.67
N CYS A 341 -3.78 16.72 12.07
CA CYS A 341 -2.85 15.62 11.84
C CYS A 341 -2.81 15.31 10.34
N ASP A 342 -1.76 15.77 9.67
CA ASP A 342 -1.44 15.31 8.32
C ASP A 342 -1.02 13.84 8.38
N VAL A 343 -1.97 12.95 8.05
CA VAL A 343 -1.71 11.54 7.76
C VAL A 343 -0.95 11.47 6.44
N THR A 344 0.36 11.74 6.50
CA THR A 344 1.25 11.45 5.39
C THR A 344 1.45 9.93 5.35
N SER A 345 1.00 9.35 4.24
CA SER A 345 1.23 7.96 3.85
C SER A 345 2.74 7.65 3.90
N HIS A 346 3.17 7.06 5.02
CA HIS A 346 4.53 6.56 5.14
C HIS A 346 4.69 5.36 4.21
N ARG A 347 5.59 5.52 3.24
CA ARG A 347 6.22 4.44 2.50
C ARG A 347 6.74 3.43 3.53
N SER A 348 6.10 2.27 3.62
CA SER A 348 6.45 1.21 4.56
C SER A 348 7.93 0.87 4.41
N ARG A 349 8.76 1.31 5.37
CA ARG A 349 10.11 0.77 5.52
C ARG A 349 9.97 -0.63 6.12
N PRO A 350 10.75 -1.62 5.66
CA PRO A 350 10.76 -2.93 6.31
C PRO A 350 11.20 -2.76 7.76
N LEU A 351 10.42 -3.34 8.68
CA LEU A 351 10.77 -3.47 10.09
C LEU A 351 12.13 -4.19 10.17
N ARG A 352 13.14 -3.50 10.70
CA ARG A 352 14.42 -4.10 11.03
C ARG A 352 14.16 -4.94 12.29
N SER A 353 14.15 -6.27 12.14
CA SER A 353 14.12 -7.19 13.28
C SER A 353 15.34 -6.91 14.15
N SER A 354 15.12 -6.34 15.34
CA SER A 354 16.13 -6.27 16.38
C SER A 354 16.33 -7.67 16.93
N MET A 355 17.36 -8.37 16.46
CA MET A 355 17.86 -9.54 17.18
C MET A 355 18.39 -9.07 18.53
N VAL A 356 17.70 -9.48 19.60
CA VAL A 356 18.23 -9.44 20.96
C VAL A 356 19.31 -10.51 21.03
N GLU A 357 20.56 -10.09 21.15
CA GLU A 357 21.70 -10.96 21.41
C GLU A 357 21.58 -11.45 22.86
N ILE A 358 21.11 -12.69 23.03
CA ILE A 358 21.09 -13.36 24.34
C ILE A 358 22.50 -13.90 24.59
N THR A 359 23.30 -13.16 25.36
CA THR A 359 24.55 -13.66 25.94
C THR A 359 24.24 -14.78 26.94
N PRO A 360 24.85 -15.96 26.83
CA PRO A 360 24.67 -17.04 27.81
C PRO A 360 25.35 -16.69 29.14
N HIS A 361 24.60 -16.80 30.23
CA HIS A 361 25.13 -16.73 31.58
C HIS A 361 26.01 -17.96 31.86
N PRO A 362 27.19 -17.81 32.49
CA PRO A 362 27.99 -18.95 32.93
C PRO A 362 27.29 -19.68 34.08
N ALA A 363 27.25 -21.01 33.98
CA ALA A 363 26.77 -21.89 35.03
C ALA A 363 27.72 -21.85 36.24
N HIS A 364 27.14 -21.74 37.44
CA HIS A 364 27.79 -22.03 38.71
C HIS A 364 27.35 -23.39 39.21
#